data_AF-A0A5C6G2Z3-F1
#
_entry.id   AF-A0A5C6G2Z3-F1
#
_cell.length_a   1.000
_cell.length_b   1.000
_cell.length_c   1.000
_cell.angle_alpha   90.00
_cell.angle_beta   90.00
_cell.angle_gamma   90.00
#
_symmetry.space_group_name_H-M   'P 1'
#
loop_
_entity.id
_entity.type
_entity.pdbx_description
1 polymer ?
#
loop_
_entity_poly.entity_id
_entity_poly.type
_entity_poly.pdbx_seq_one_letter_code
_entity_poly.pdbx_strand_id
1 'polypeptide(L)'
;MRFSALLIAGLYALVQADHDAPVVNENPNVIYEATLPKEPFFHGNLHGNVEGYVRASRGPHGTGVKFEVQFHNFPKEGGPFLYHIHVNPVPSDGNCTKTLAHLDPYGRGEDPPCDASAPETCQVGDLSGKYGKPRGRPFYAEYVDPFTSLTEGTDAFFGNRSIVVHFANKTRITCANFEKIPGCSAH
;
A
#
# COMPACT_ATOMS: atom_id res chain seq x y z
N MET A 1 3.87 -32.75 -51.13
CA MET A 1 4.26 -32.14 -49.84
C MET A 1 3.82 -30.70 -49.83
N ARG A 2 3.01 -30.30 -48.83
CA ARG A 2 2.97 -28.98 -48.16
C ARG A 2 1.67 -28.94 -47.34
N PHE A 3 1.79 -29.34 -46.07
CA PHE A 3 0.76 -29.11 -45.06
C PHE A 3 0.94 -27.68 -44.54
N SER A 4 0.00 -26.80 -44.85
CA SER A 4 -0.06 -25.47 -44.23
C SER A 4 -0.74 -25.61 -42.88
N ALA A 5 0.04 -25.54 -41.80
CA ALA A 5 -0.48 -25.43 -40.44
C ALA A 5 -0.91 -23.98 -40.18
N LEU A 6 -2.22 -23.76 -40.02
CA LEU A 6 -2.78 -22.52 -39.50
C LEU A 6 -2.56 -22.48 -37.98
N LEU A 7 -1.61 -21.68 -37.53
CA LEU A 7 -1.43 -21.33 -36.12
C LEU A 7 -2.53 -20.34 -35.71
N ILE A 8 -3.56 -20.85 -35.03
CA ILE A 8 -4.55 -20.00 -34.36
C ILE A 8 -3.91 -19.54 -33.05
N ALA A 9 -3.42 -18.31 -33.02
CA ALA A 9 -3.03 -17.65 -31.78
C ALA A 9 -4.31 -17.30 -31.00
N GLY A 10 -4.64 -18.10 -29.99
CA GLY A 10 -5.69 -17.77 -29.04
C GLY A 10 -5.27 -16.57 -28.19
N LEU A 11 -5.87 -15.40 -28.44
CA LEU A 11 -5.83 -14.31 -27.47
C LEU A 11 -6.67 -14.74 -26.26
N TYR A 12 -6.00 -15.17 -25.19
CA TYR A 12 -6.60 -15.16 -23.87
C TYR A 12 -6.68 -13.70 -23.42
N ALA A 13 -7.81 -13.05 -23.68
CA ALA A 13 -8.15 -11.84 -22.95
C ALA A 13 -8.37 -12.25 -21.49
N LEU A 14 -7.42 -11.94 -20.62
CA LEU A 14 -7.66 -11.94 -19.18
C LEU A 14 -8.71 -10.86 -18.95
N VAL A 15 -9.96 -11.27 -18.70
CA VAL A 15 -10.99 -10.39 -18.16
C VAL A 15 -10.48 -9.95 -16.80
N GLN A 16 -9.91 -8.76 -16.71
CA GLN A 16 -9.67 -8.13 -15.40
C GLN A 16 -11.06 -7.73 -14.90
N ALA A 17 -11.51 -8.41 -13.85
CA ALA A 17 -12.76 -8.05 -13.21
C ALA A 17 -12.52 -6.73 -12.46
N ASP A 18 -12.95 -5.62 -13.06
CA ASP A 18 -13.05 -4.29 -12.46
C ASP A 18 -14.31 -4.27 -11.60
N HIS A 19 -14.18 -4.69 -10.34
CA HIS A 19 -15.28 -4.67 -9.39
C HIS A 19 -14.83 -4.03 -8.08
N ASP A 20 -15.75 -3.32 -7.43
CA ASP A 20 -15.49 -2.61 -6.19
C ASP A 20 -14.86 -3.54 -5.14
N ALA A 21 -13.92 -2.97 -4.38
CA ALA A 21 -13.31 -3.66 -3.26
C ALA A 21 -14.40 -3.97 -2.22
N PRO A 22 -14.63 -5.25 -1.88
CA PRO A 22 -15.59 -5.62 -0.86
C PRO A 22 -15.09 -5.20 0.53
N VAL A 23 -16.04 -4.92 1.42
CA VAL A 23 -15.74 -4.68 2.83
C VAL A 23 -15.20 -5.97 3.46
N VAL A 24 -14.02 -5.88 4.05
CA VAL A 24 -13.38 -6.95 4.82
C VAL A 24 -13.96 -6.96 6.23
N ASN A 25 -14.37 -8.14 6.68
CA ASN A 25 -14.89 -8.36 8.03
C ASN A 25 -14.03 -9.40 8.76
N GLU A 26 -14.29 -9.58 10.06
CA GLU A 26 -13.66 -10.60 10.90
C GLU A 26 -12.12 -10.52 10.98
N ASN A 27 -11.53 -9.35 10.76
CA ASN A 27 -10.08 -9.15 10.87
C ASN A 27 -9.57 -9.60 12.26
N PRO A 28 -8.48 -10.40 12.35
CA PRO A 28 -7.97 -10.92 13.62
C PRO A 28 -7.44 -9.80 14.53
N ASN A 29 -7.38 -10.06 15.85
CA ASN A 29 -6.80 -9.12 16.81
C ASN A 29 -5.26 -9.23 16.82
N VAL A 30 -4.64 -8.60 15.83
CA VAL A 30 -3.18 -8.54 15.62
C VAL A 30 -2.78 -7.10 15.30
N ILE A 31 -1.53 -6.76 15.54
CA ILE A 31 -0.95 -5.47 15.18
C ILE A 31 0.18 -5.71 14.19
N TYR A 32 0.18 -4.95 13.10
CA TYR A 32 1.30 -4.85 12.18
C TYR A 32 1.83 -3.42 12.19
N GLU A 33 3.14 -3.26 12.09
CA GLU A 33 3.76 -1.95 11.99
C GLU A 33 4.83 -1.95 10.91
N ALA A 34 4.88 -0.86 10.14
CA ALA A 34 5.94 -0.58 9.20
C ALA A 34 6.64 0.72 9.63
N THR A 35 7.90 0.61 10.06
CA THR A 35 8.72 1.75 10.46
C THR A 35 9.68 2.13 9.34
N LEU A 36 9.58 3.37 8.85
CA LEU A 36 10.43 3.89 7.78
C LEU A 36 11.88 4.05 8.28
N PRO A 37 12.88 3.59 7.51
CA PRO A 37 14.27 3.61 7.94
C PRO A 37 14.86 5.02 7.92
N LYS A 38 15.88 5.24 8.74
CA LYS A 38 16.69 6.47 8.70
C LYS A 38 17.53 6.58 7.43
N GLU A 39 17.98 5.43 6.92
CA GLU A 39 18.85 5.41 5.74
C GLU A 39 18.06 5.72 4.48
N PRO A 40 18.53 6.68 3.66
CA PRO A 40 17.80 7.11 2.49
C PRO A 40 17.90 6.08 1.37
N PHE A 41 16.74 5.67 0.83
CA PHE A 41 16.66 5.01 -0.46
C PHE A 41 16.78 6.03 -1.61
N PHE A 42 16.13 7.18 -1.47
CA PHE A 42 16.17 8.25 -2.47
C PHE A 42 17.33 9.21 -2.22
N HIS A 43 18.26 9.27 -3.19
CA HIS A 43 19.41 10.18 -3.16
C HIS A 43 19.15 11.38 -4.07
N GLY A 44 18.41 12.37 -3.56
CA GLY A 44 18.17 13.65 -4.23
C GLY A 44 18.30 14.83 -3.27
N ASN A 45 17.54 15.91 -3.50
CA ASN A 45 17.55 17.10 -2.64
C ASN A 45 16.72 16.89 -1.35
N LEU A 46 17.10 15.88 -0.55
CA LEU A 46 16.53 15.58 0.76
C LEU A 46 17.68 15.28 1.72
N HIS A 47 17.74 15.99 2.84
CA HIS A 47 18.68 15.69 3.92
C HIS A 47 18.08 14.60 4.81
N GLY A 48 18.73 13.44 4.87
CA GLY A 48 18.20 12.25 5.56
C GLY A 48 17.12 11.56 4.74
N ASN A 49 16.10 11.04 5.42
CA ASN A 49 15.00 10.31 4.78
C ASN A 49 13.64 10.80 5.27
N VAL A 50 12.56 10.50 4.55
CA VAL A 50 11.23 10.56 5.15
C VAL A 50 11.13 9.43 6.16
N GLU A 51 10.81 9.77 7.39
CA GLU A 51 10.83 8.89 8.55
C GLU A 51 9.44 8.86 9.22
N GLY A 52 9.21 7.85 10.05
CA GLY A 52 7.96 7.65 10.78
C GLY A 52 7.46 6.22 10.69
N TYR A 53 6.16 5.99 10.92
CA TYR A 53 5.58 4.65 10.89
C TYR A 53 4.13 4.64 10.40
N VAL A 54 3.70 3.45 9.99
CA VAL A 54 2.29 3.08 9.82
C VAL A 54 2.00 1.90 10.74
N ARG A 55 1.09 2.07 11.70
CA ARG A 55 0.62 0.99 12.57
C ARG A 55 -0.80 0.62 12.18
N ALA A 56 -1.06 -0.67 12.09
CA ALA A 56 -2.32 -1.22 11.67
C ALA A 56 -2.86 -2.21 12.70
N SER A 57 -4.14 -2.09 13.03
CA SER A 57 -4.84 -2.92 14.02
C SER A 57 -6.27 -3.24 13.59
N ARG A 58 -6.91 -4.20 14.25
CA ARG A 58 -8.30 -4.58 13.96
C ARG A 58 -9.24 -3.37 14.04
N GLY A 59 -10.04 -3.14 12.99
CA GLY A 59 -11.08 -2.12 12.99
C GLY A 59 -12.28 -2.45 13.91
N PRO A 60 -13.21 -1.49 14.13
CA PRO A 60 -14.39 -1.69 14.97
C PRO A 60 -15.18 -2.94 14.58
N HIS A 61 -15.53 -3.76 15.58
CA HIS A 61 -16.23 -5.04 15.39
C HIS A 61 -15.54 -6.05 14.43
N GLY A 62 -14.29 -5.80 14.01
CA GLY A 62 -13.57 -6.62 13.03
C GLY A 62 -13.74 -6.19 11.58
N THR A 63 -14.49 -5.13 11.33
CA THR A 63 -14.67 -4.56 9.99
C THR A 63 -13.49 -3.65 9.67
N GLY A 64 -12.82 -3.93 8.55
CA GLY A 64 -11.67 -3.17 8.10
C GLY A 64 -10.49 -3.16 9.07
N VAL A 65 -9.55 -2.26 8.78
CA VAL A 65 -8.30 -2.11 9.53
C VAL A 65 -8.15 -0.66 9.94
N LYS A 66 -7.90 -0.44 11.24
CA LYS A 66 -7.54 0.86 11.77
C LYS A 66 -6.07 1.13 11.48
N PHE A 67 -5.78 2.24 10.80
CA PHE A 67 -4.42 2.73 10.57
C PHE A 67 -4.13 3.96 11.43
N GLU A 68 -2.94 3.98 12.00
CA GLU A 68 -2.30 5.13 12.64
C GLU A 68 -1.05 5.47 11.81
N VAL A 69 -1.01 6.66 11.23
CA VAL A 69 0.05 7.09 10.31
C VAL A 69 0.77 8.30 10.89
N GLN A 70 2.09 8.21 10.98
CA GLN A 70 2.95 9.33 11.34
C GLN A 70 4.13 9.40 10.37
N PHE A 71 4.26 10.52 9.66
CA PHE A 71 5.41 10.77 8.78
C PHE A 71 5.99 12.16 9.02
N HIS A 72 7.30 12.31 8.89
CA HIS A 72 7.99 13.59 8.99
C HIS A 72 9.20 13.67 8.05
N ASN A 73 9.89 14.82 8.09
CA ASN A 73 11.05 15.12 7.24
C ASN A 73 10.75 15.03 5.73
N PHE A 74 9.56 15.48 5.31
CA PHE A 74 9.25 15.61 3.88
C PHE A 74 10.10 16.71 3.24
N PRO A 75 10.53 16.51 1.97
CA PRO A 75 11.06 17.59 1.15
C PRO A 75 10.07 18.78 1.07
N LYS A 76 10.60 20.00 0.89
CA LYS A 76 9.77 21.20 0.72
C LYS A 76 8.96 21.21 -0.57
N GLU A 77 9.45 20.50 -1.60
CA GLU A 77 8.90 20.45 -2.95
C GLU A 77 8.65 19.01 -3.39
N GLY A 78 7.90 18.83 -4.49
CA GLY A 78 7.58 17.51 -5.04
C GLY A 78 6.38 16.81 -4.39
N GLY A 79 5.69 17.48 -3.46
CA GLY A 79 4.38 17.06 -2.95
C GLY A 79 3.20 17.50 -3.83
N PRO A 80 1.95 17.19 -3.44
CA PRO A 80 1.57 16.41 -2.27
C PRO A 80 2.12 14.98 -2.36
N PHE A 81 2.63 14.48 -1.24
CA PHE A 81 3.27 13.17 -1.19
C PHE A 81 2.22 12.07 -1.14
N LEU A 82 2.54 10.92 -1.71
CA LEU A 82 1.64 9.77 -1.74
C LEU A 82 2.18 8.69 -0.82
N TYR A 83 1.31 7.81 -0.35
CA TYR A 83 1.72 6.62 0.37
C TYR A 83 0.74 5.48 0.08
N HIS A 84 1.29 4.32 -0.25
CA HIS A 84 0.53 3.17 -0.70
C HIS A 84 1.07 1.88 -0.10
N ILE A 85 0.18 0.90 0.05
CA ILE A 85 0.58 -0.49 0.28
C ILE A 85 0.97 -1.09 -1.07
N HIS A 86 2.16 -1.67 -1.16
CA HIS A 86 2.68 -2.31 -2.37
C HIS A 86 2.61 -3.84 -2.28
N VAL A 87 2.62 -4.54 -3.41
CA VAL A 87 2.38 -5.99 -3.44
C VAL A 87 3.50 -6.81 -2.81
N ASN A 88 4.76 -6.40 -2.96
CA ASN A 88 5.90 -7.16 -2.45
C ASN A 88 6.50 -6.51 -1.20
N PRO A 89 7.15 -7.31 -0.33
CA PRO A 89 7.98 -6.78 0.73
C PRO A 89 9.20 -6.04 0.15
N VAL A 90 9.73 -5.10 0.92
CA VAL A 90 11.05 -4.50 0.72
C VAL A 90 12.10 -5.60 0.91
N PRO A 91 12.98 -5.82 -0.09
CA PRO A 91 14.11 -6.75 0.04
C PRO A 91 15.14 -6.29 1.07
N SER A 92 16.06 -7.18 1.44
CA SER A 92 17.11 -6.91 2.43
C SER A 92 18.07 -5.77 2.08
N ASP A 93 18.17 -5.40 0.80
CA ASP A 93 18.97 -4.26 0.34
C ASP A 93 18.22 -2.92 0.41
N GLY A 94 16.99 -2.90 0.94
CA GLY A 94 16.19 -1.68 1.09
C GLY A 94 15.65 -1.11 -0.23
N ASN A 95 15.74 -1.84 -1.34
CA ASN A 95 15.38 -1.31 -2.64
C ASN A 95 13.86 -1.19 -2.82
N CYS A 96 13.34 0.02 -2.63
CA CYS A 96 11.92 0.30 -2.75
C CYS A 96 11.34 -0.01 -4.12
N THR A 97 12.13 -0.10 -5.21
CA THR A 97 11.60 -0.47 -6.54
C THR A 97 11.11 -1.92 -6.59
N LYS A 98 11.62 -2.80 -5.73
CA LYS A 98 11.31 -4.23 -5.71
C LYS A 98 10.00 -4.56 -4.98
N THR A 99 9.36 -3.57 -4.37
CA THR A 99 8.00 -3.70 -3.83
C THR A 99 6.93 -3.78 -4.93
N LEU A 100 7.30 -3.50 -6.20
CA LEU A 100 6.47 -3.59 -7.40
C LEU A 100 5.22 -2.69 -7.35
N ALA A 101 4.07 -3.14 -7.89
CA ALA A 101 2.85 -2.34 -8.01
C ALA A 101 2.12 -2.15 -6.66
N HIS A 102 1.08 -1.32 -6.65
CA HIS A 102 0.18 -1.18 -5.49
C HIS A 102 -0.60 -2.47 -5.24
N LEU A 103 -1.01 -2.71 -3.99
CA LEU A 103 -1.96 -3.76 -3.66
C LEU A 103 -3.31 -3.46 -4.31
N ASP A 104 -3.61 -4.18 -5.39
CA ASP A 104 -4.80 -3.96 -6.21
C ASP A 104 -5.41 -5.30 -6.66
N PRO A 105 -5.96 -6.09 -5.72
CA PRO A 105 -6.48 -7.43 -6.04
C PRO A 105 -7.69 -7.41 -6.99
N TYR A 106 -8.38 -6.27 -7.11
CA TYR A 106 -9.60 -6.12 -7.91
C TYR A 106 -9.37 -5.34 -9.21
N GLY A 107 -8.10 -5.16 -9.61
CA GLY A 107 -7.74 -4.68 -10.94
C GLY A 107 -8.21 -3.26 -11.27
N ARG A 108 -8.41 -2.41 -10.27
CA ARG A 108 -8.92 -1.05 -10.42
C ARG A 108 -7.98 -0.18 -11.26
N GLY A 109 -6.67 -0.33 -11.08
CA GLY A 109 -5.64 0.46 -11.73
C GLY A 109 -5.42 1.86 -11.12
N GLU A 110 -4.55 2.66 -11.72
CA GLU A 110 -4.20 4.00 -11.18
C GLU A 110 -5.02 5.15 -11.79
N ASP A 111 -5.57 4.95 -13.00
CA ASP A 111 -6.28 5.97 -13.77
C ASP A 111 -7.74 5.58 -13.99
N PRO A 112 -8.72 6.48 -13.72
CA PRO A 112 -8.53 7.82 -13.14
C PRO A 112 -7.98 7.78 -11.71
N PRO A 113 -7.46 8.87 -11.12
CA PRO A 113 -7.04 8.88 -9.72
C PRO A 113 -8.14 8.44 -8.76
N CYS A 114 -7.79 7.92 -7.57
CA CYS A 114 -8.77 7.53 -6.55
C CYS A 114 -9.70 8.69 -6.17
N ASP A 115 -11.01 8.42 -6.20
CA ASP A 115 -12.04 9.31 -5.68
C ASP A 115 -12.34 8.94 -4.23
N ALA A 116 -11.93 9.81 -3.31
CA ALA A 116 -12.14 9.59 -1.88
C ALA A 116 -13.63 9.57 -1.47
N SER A 117 -14.54 10.04 -2.32
CA SER A 117 -15.99 9.95 -2.08
C SER A 117 -16.58 8.57 -2.41
N ALA A 118 -15.85 7.73 -3.15
CA ALA A 118 -16.20 6.36 -3.50
C ALA A 118 -15.00 5.42 -3.28
N PRO A 119 -14.49 5.28 -2.04
CA PRO A 119 -13.22 4.62 -1.75
C PRO A 119 -13.19 3.12 -2.08
N GLU A 120 -14.35 2.48 -2.22
CA GLU A 120 -14.52 1.11 -2.72
C GLU A 120 -14.06 0.94 -4.17
N THR A 121 -14.07 2.03 -4.94
CA THR A 121 -13.60 2.09 -6.34
C THR A 121 -12.10 2.41 -6.45
N CYS A 122 -11.36 2.44 -5.34
CA CYS A 122 -9.92 2.70 -5.33
C CYS A 122 -9.13 1.40 -5.16
N GLN A 123 -7.85 1.41 -5.55
CA GLN A 123 -6.96 0.30 -5.23
C GLN A 123 -6.94 0.09 -3.72
N VAL A 124 -6.96 -1.16 -3.27
CA VAL A 124 -6.93 -1.50 -1.83
C VAL A 124 -5.75 -0.81 -1.15
N GLY A 125 -4.60 -0.76 -1.80
CA GLY A 125 -3.39 -0.11 -1.32
C GLY A 125 -3.32 1.41 -1.45
N ASP A 126 -4.27 2.09 -2.12
CA ASP A 126 -4.22 3.56 -2.29
C ASP A 126 -4.74 4.32 -1.06
N LEU A 127 -3.97 4.27 0.02
CA LEU A 127 -4.32 4.91 1.29
C LEU A 127 -4.32 6.45 1.18
N SER A 128 -3.35 7.02 0.48
CA SER A 128 -3.27 8.48 0.33
C SER A 128 -4.33 9.07 -0.60
N GLY A 129 -4.82 8.29 -1.56
CA GLY A 129 -6.02 8.57 -2.36
C GLY A 129 -7.26 8.68 -1.48
N LYS A 130 -7.51 7.65 -0.67
CA LYS A 130 -8.70 7.54 0.19
C LYS A 130 -8.71 8.49 1.40
N TYR A 131 -7.57 8.65 2.08
CA TYR A 131 -7.51 9.29 3.41
C TYR A 131 -6.67 10.57 3.47
N GLY A 132 -6.20 11.05 2.32
CA GLY A 132 -5.49 12.31 2.20
C GLY A 132 -3.96 12.19 2.16
N LYS A 133 -3.33 13.28 1.73
CA LYS A 133 -1.92 13.32 1.29
C LYS A 133 -1.08 14.29 2.15
N PRO A 134 0.14 13.91 2.57
CA PRO A 134 1.09 14.85 3.18
C PRO A 134 1.47 16.02 2.25
N ARG A 135 1.74 17.20 2.83
CA ARG A 135 2.06 18.44 2.10
C ARG A 135 3.32 19.15 2.61
N GLY A 136 4.42 18.40 2.82
CA GLY A 136 5.71 18.98 3.19
C GLY A 136 5.86 19.36 4.68
N ARG A 137 4.90 18.98 5.52
CA ARG A 137 4.94 19.12 6.98
C ARG A 137 4.74 17.76 7.64
N PRO A 138 5.09 17.58 8.93
CA PRO A 138 4.73 16.37 9.66
C PRO A 138 3.25 16.04 9.45
N PHE A 139 3.00 14.78 9.09
CA PHE A 139 1.68 14.27 8.76
C PHE A 139 1.27 13.24 9.80
N TYR A 140 0.04 13.41 10.29
CA TYR A 140 -0.59 12.54 11.26
C TYR A 140 -1.99 12.23 10.75
N ALA A 141 -2.35 10.95 10.72
CA ALA A 141 -3.69 10.52 10.37
C ALA A 141 -4.08 9.27 11.14
N GLU A 142 -5.37 9.18 11.47
CA GLU A 142 -5.99 7.99 12.00
C GLU A 142 -7.30 7.76 11.22
N TYR A 143 -7.50 6.55 10.71
CA TYR A 143 -8.69 6.19 9.95
C TYR A 143 -8.91 4.68 9.97
N VAL A 144 -10.12 4.27 9.60
CA VAL A 144 -10.46 2.86 9.34
C VAL A 144 -10.60 2.68 7.84
N ASP A 145 -9.85 1.72 7.30
CA ASP A 145 -9.96 1.29 5.92
C ASP A 145 -10.77 -0.01 5.84
N PRO A 146 -11.99 0.01 5.26
CA PRO A 146 -12.84 -1.17 5.17
C PRO A 146 -12.32 -2.28 4.24
N PHE A 147 -11.32 -2.00 3.40
CA PHE A 147 -11.00 -2.80 2.22
C PHE A 147 -9.70 -3.61 2.36
N THR A 148 -8.89 -3.26 3.35
CA THR A 148 -7.66 -3.96 3.73
C THR A 148 -7.93 -5.08 4.71
N SER A 149 -7.04 -6.09 4.74
CA SER A 149 -7.16 -7.25 5.62
C SER A 149 -5.91 -7.52 6.44
N LEU A 150 -6.14 -7.96 7.68
CA LEU A 150 -5.17 -8.57 8.60
C LEU A 150 -5.25 -10.11 8.58
N THR A 151 -6.20 -10.69 7.85
CA THR A 151 -6.39 -12.14 7.74
C THR A 151 -5.46 -12.70 6.67
N GLU A 152 -4.45 -13.46 7.10
CA GLU A 152 -3.50 -14.15 6.21
C GLU A 152 -4.23 -14.99 5.15
N GLY A 153 -3.75 -14.92 3.90
CA GLY A 153 -4.30 -15.67 2.77
C GLY A 153 -5.49 -15.02 2.06
N THR A 154 -6.02 -13.90 2.54
CA THR A 154 -7.03 -13.11 1.81
C THR A 154 -6.38 -12.21 0.75
N ASP A 155 -7.14 -11.85 -0.29
CA ASP A 155 -6.63 -11.03 -1.40
C ASP A 155 -6.13 -9.65 -0.93
N ALA A 156 -6.84 -9.06 0.04
CA ALA A 156 -6.52 -7.77 0.65
C ALA A 156 -5.53 -7.85 1.83
N PHE A 157 -4.98 -9.04 2.12
CA PHE A 157 -3.99 -9.20 3.19
C PHE A 157 -2.72 -8.40 2.88
N PHE A 158 -2.32 -7.52 3.79
CA PHE A 158 -1.11 -6.71 3.62
C PHE A 158 0.00 -7.00 4.63
N GLY A 159 -0.23 -7.87 5.61
CA GLY A 159 0.72 -8.09 6.72
C GLY A 159 2.08 -8.65 6.30
N ASN A 160 2.22 -9.19 5.09
CA ASN A 160 3.50 -9.65 4.50
C ASN A 160 4.00 -8.74 3.36
N ARG A 161 3.51 -7.50 3.32
CA ARG A 161 3.76 -6.54 2.25
C ARG A 161 4.48 -5.30 2.79
N SER A 162 4.55 -4.26 1.96
CA SER A 162 5.27 -3.03 2.29
C SER A 162 4.40 -1.79 2.15
N ILE A 163 4.77 -0.74 2.87
CA ILE A 163 4.33 0.64 2.62
C ILE A 163 5.43 1.36 1.85
N VAL A 164 5.06 2.18 0.87
CA VAL A 164 5.98 3.06 0.13
C VAL A 164 5.46 4.49 0.17
N VAL A 165 6.35 5.44 0.41
CA VAL A 165 6.06 6.88 0.32
C VAL A 165 6.66 7.43 -0.97
N HIS A 166 5.92 8.28 -1.68
CA HIS A 166 6.28 8.81 -2.99
C HIS A 166 6.18 10.33 -3.05
N PHE A 167 6.94 10.92 -3.97
CA PHE A 167 6.61 12.22 -4.54
C PHE A 167 5.29 12.17 -5.33
N ALA A 168 4.73 13.34 -5.64
CA ALA A 168 3.52 13.47 -6.47
C ALA A 168 3.68 12.85 -7.86
N ASN A 169 4.90 12.81 -8.39
CA ASN A 169 5.23 12.17 -9.67
C ASN A 169 5.45 10.64 -9.56
N LYS A 170 5.05 10.03 -8.44
CA LYS A 170 5.17 8.58 -8.15
C LYS A 170 6.60 8.08 -7.91
N THR A 171 7.62 8.93 -7.94
CA THR A 171 8.99 8.56 -7.56
C THR A 171 9.01 8.12 -6.10
N ARG A 172 9.56 6.93 -5.82
CA ARG A 172 9.64 6.33 -4.47
C ARG A 172 10.71 7.05 -3.64
N ILE A 173 10.34 7.46 -2.43
CA ILE A 173 11.23 8.15 -1.48
C ILE A 173 11.81 7.17 -0.48
N THR A 174 10.93 6.39 0.15
CA THR A 174 11.25 5.47 1.25
C THR A 174 10.18 4.38 1.32
N CYS A 175 10.49 3.28 1.98
CA CYS A 175 9.60 2.14 2.12
C CYS A 175 9.96 1.31 3.36
N ALA A 176 8.99 0.55 3.85
CA ALA A 176 9.18 -0.38 4.97
C ALA A 176 8.23 -1.58 4.85
N ASN A 177 8.64 -2.71 5.42
CA ASN A 177 7.78 -3.89 5.55
C ASN A 177 6.80 -3.72 6.71
N PHE A 178 5.58 -4.23 6.53
CA PHE A 178 4.71 -4.49 7.67
C PHE A 178 5.23 -5.72 8.41
N GLU A 179 5.46 -5.57 9.70
CA GLU A 179 5.88 -6.65 10.57
C GLU A 179 4.87 -6.82 11.70
N LYS A 180 4.51 -8.07 11.99
CA LYS A 180 3.62 -8.38 13.10
C LYS A 180 4.33 -8.04 14.41
N ILE A 181 3.78 -7.10 15.18
CA ILE A 181 4.31 -6.81 16.51
C ILE A 181 3.92 -7.98 17.42
N PRO A 182 4.88 -8.65 18.09
CA PRO A 182 4.57 -9.63 19.12
C PRO A 182 3.74 -8.94 20.20
N GLY A 183 2.52 -9.42 20.45
CA GLY A 183 1.76 -8.93 21.59
C GLY A 183 2.57 -9.14 22.88
N CYS A 184 2.45 -8.23 23.84
CA CYS A 184 2.82 -8.57 25.21
C CYS A 184 2.06 -9.85 25.57
N SER A 185 2.76 -10.97 25.74
CA SER A 185 2.17 -12.15 26.36
C SER A 185 1.61 -11.69 27.71
N ALA A 186 0.29 -11.70 27.85
CA ALA A 186 -0.32 -11.56 29.16
C ALA A 186 0.17 -12.76 29.99
N HIS A 187 1.15 -12.51 30.86
CA HIS A 187 1.49 -13.40 31.96
C HIS A 187 0.43 -13.31 33.04
#